data_AF-A0A4D5RV54-F1
#
_entry.id   AF-A0A4D5RV54-F1
#
_cell.length_a   1.000
_cell.length_b   1.000
_cell.length_c   1.000
_cell.angle_alpha   90.00
_cell.angle_beta   90.00
_cell.angle_gamma   90.00
#
_symmetry.space_group_name_H-M   'P 1'
#
loop_
_entity.id
_entity.type
_entity.pdbx_description
1 polymer ?
#
loop_
_entity_poly.entity_id
_entity_poly.type
_entity_poly.pdbx_seq_one_letter_code
_entity_poly.pdbx_strand_id
1 'polypeptide(L)' 'MRVLQTAVVILFSAATFSGVASQDTEGKDKVFICYWGSWSHYRHANGAFSVNQIDPTLCTHLVYTFAKL' A
#
# COMPACT_ATOMS: atom_id res chain seq x y z
N MET A 1 -3.09 -49.45 14.79
CA MET A 1 -3.43 -48.10 15.30
C MET A 1 -2.34 -47.07 14.98
N ARG A 2 -1.05 -47.34 15.22
CA ARG A 2 0.07 -46.43 14.88
C ARG A 2 0.19 -46.08 13.39
N VAL A 3 -0.03 -47.05 12.50
CA VAL A 3 0.02 -46.86 11.03
C VAL A 3 -1.11 -45.95 10.52
N LEU A 4 -2.27 -45.98 11.18
CA LEU A 4 -3.41 -45.13 10.83
C LEU A 4 -3.15 -43.67 11.27
N GLN A 5 -2.55 -43.46 12.45
CA GLN A 5 -2.13 -42.13 12.89
C GLN A 5 -1.06 -41.51 11.98
N THR A 6 -0.05 -42.29 11.56
CA THR A 6 0.99 -41.77 10.66
C THR A 6 0.43 -41.39 9.29
N ALA A 7 -0.53 -42.16 8.76
CA ALA A 7 -1.18 -41.85 7.48
C ALA A 7 -2.05 -40.57 7.56
N VAL A 8 -2.77 -40.38 8.66
CA VAL A 8 -3.60 -39.18 8.88
C VAL A 8 -2.74 -37.91 8.99
N VAL A 9 -1.61 -37.97 9.69
CA VAL A 9 -0.70 -36.82 9.83
C VAL A 9 -0.11 -36.40 8.49
N ILE A 10 0.32 -37.35 7.65
CA ILE A 10 0.88 -37.06 6.32
C ILE A 10 -0.16 -36.39 5.41
N LEU A 11 -1.41 -36.85 5.45
CA LEU A 11 -2.51 -36.25 4.67
C LEU A 11 -2.83 -34.82 5.14
N PHE A 12 -2.78 -34.56 6.45
CA PHE A 12 -2.99 -33.21 7.00
C PHE A 12 -1.85 -32.24 6.63
N SER A 13 -0.59 -32.69 6.67
CA SER A 13 0.56 -31.87 6.26
C SER A 13 0.55 -31.52 4.77
N ALA A 14 0.06 -32.44 3.92
CA ALA A 14 -0.11 -32.19 2.49
C ALA A 14 -1.23 -31.17 2.20
N ALA A 15 -2.32 -31.18 2.98
CA ALA A 15 -3.42 -30.23 2.82
C ALA A 15 -3.05 -28.78 3.23
N THR A 16 -2.11 -28.61 4.16
CA THR A 16 -1.62 -27.27 4.56
C THR A 16 -0.47 -26.75 3.68
N PHE A 17 0.03 -27.53 2.72
CA PHE A 17 0.98 -27.08 1.69
C PHE A 17 0.26 -26.54 0.44
N SER A 18 -0.98 -26.07 0.60
CA SER A 18 -1.54 -25.15 -0.40
C SER A 18 -0.71 -23.88 -0.33
N GLY A 19 0.20 -23.71 -1.29
CA GLY A 19 1.03 -22.52 -1.39
C GLY A 19 0.20 -21.26 -1.22
N VAL A 20 0.71 -20.29 -0.46
CA VAL A 20 0.17 -18.94 -0.45
C VAL A 20 0.26 -18.42 -1.89
N ALA A 21 -0.82 -18.56 -2.64
CA ALA A 21 -0.99 -17.87 -3.90
C ALA A 21 -1.10 -16.39 -3.54
N SER A 22 -0.10 -15.60 -3.94
CA SER A 22 -0.23 -14.15 -3.98
C SER A 22 -1.47 -13.83 -4.82
N GLN A 23 -2.51 -13.29 -4.19
CA GLN A 23 -3.64 -12.72 -4.91
C GLN A 23 -3.10 -11.50 -5.66
N ASP A 24 -2.70 -11.72 -6.92
CA ASP A 24 -2.50 -10.62 -7.85
C ASP A 24 -3.88 -9.99 -8.06
N THR A 25 -4.05 -8.78 -7.52
CA THR A 25 -5.24 -7.97 -7.77
C THR A 25 -5.26 -7.63 -9.26
N GLU A 26 -5.91 -8.49 -10.03
CA GLU A 26 -6.11 -8.31 -11.46
C GLU A 26 -6.85 -6.98 -11.70
N GLY A 27 -6.15 -6.01 -12.29
CA GLY A 27 -6.77 -4.87 -12.98
C GLY A 27 -7.16 -3.63 -12.16
N LYS A 28 -6.59 -3.36 -10.98
CA LYS A 28 -6.72 -2.03 -10.35
C LYS A 28 -5.38 -1.36 -10.17
N ASP A 29 -5.20 -0.21 -10.83
CA ASP A 29 -4.08 0.68 -10.57
C ASP A 29 -4.06 1.05 -9.08
N LYS A 30 -2.91 0.85 -8.45
CA LYS A 30 -2.72 1.21 -7.04
C LYS A 30 -2.81 2.72 -6.92
N VAL A 31 -3.76 3.20 -6.11
CA VAL A 31 -3.93 4.63 -5.86
C VAL A 31 -3.02 5.05 -4.71
N PHE A 32 -2.15 6.04 -4.95
CA PHE A 32 -1.33 6.68 -3.92
C PHE A 32 -1.64 8.18 -3.90
N ILE A 33 -2.31 8.63 -2.85
CA ILE A 33 -2.83 10.00 -2.71
C ILE A 33 -1.89 10.81 -1.82
N CYS A 34 -1.40 11.92 -2.35
CA CYS A 34 -0.62 12.89 -1.61
C CYS A 34 -1.42 14.14 -1.30
N TYR A 35 -1.27 14.65 -0.08
CA TYR A 35 -1.89 15.89 0.35
C TYR A 35 -0.84 16.98 0.39
N TRP A 36 -1.02 18.02 -0.41
CA TRP A 36 -0.17 19.20 -0.34
C TRP A 36 -0.90 20.32 0.40
N GLY A 37 -0.39 20.65 1.59
CA GLY A 37 -0.90 21.76 2.38
C GLY A 37 -0.45 23.09 1.78
N SER A 38 -1.39 23.87 1.24
CA SER A 38 -1.17 25.19 0.62
C SER A 38 -0.46 26.18 1.53
N TRP A 39 -0.67 26.04 2.84
CA TRP A 39 0.00 26.82 3.86
C TRP A 39 1.52 26.58 3.95
N SER A 40 2.01 25.43 3.47
CA SER A 40 3.45 25.13 3.44
C SER A 40 4.24 26.06 2.51
N HIS A 41 3.56 26.66 1.51
CA HIS A 41 4.13 27.69 0.65
C HIS A 41 4.56 28.94 1.43
N TYR A 42 3.84 29.30 2.49
CA TYR A 42 4.07 30.53 3.26
C TYR A 42 5.07 30.38 4.42
N ARG A 43 5.58 29.17 4.66
CA ARG A 43 6.59 28.94 5.69
C ARG A 43 7.92 29.61 5.32
N HIS A 44 8.78 29.83 6.30
CA HIS A 44 10.08 30.44 6.10
C HIS A 44 11.22 29.43 6.09
N ALA A 45 12.34 29.85 5.49
CA ALA A 45 13.57 29.07 5.41
C ALA A 45 13.31 27.63 4.93
N ASN A 46 13.95 26.66 5.58
CA ASN A 46 13.88 25.25 5.20
C ASN A 46 12.49 24.61 5.38
N GLY A 47 11.54 25.32 5.99
CA GLY A 47 10.16 24.86 6.12
C GLY A 47 9.27 25.19 4.92
N ALA A 48 9.71 26.08 4.02
CA ALA A 48 8.97 26.48 2.83
C ALA A 48 8.91 25.33 1.81
N PHE A 49 7.70 25.02 1.34
CA PHE A 49 7.49 23.99 0.32
C PHE A 49 6.43 24.43 -0.68
N SER A 50 6.85 24.72 -1.90
CA SER A 50 6.01 25.17 -3.01
C SER A 50 5.63 24.02 -3.94
N VAL A 51 4.58 24.20 -4.74
CA VAL A 51 4.10 23.20 -5.72
C VAL A 51 5.21 22.75 -6.68
N ASN A 52 6.11 23.67 -7.06
CA ASN A 52 7.22 23.37 -7.98
C ASN A 52 8.28 22.42 -7.40
N GLN A 53 8.23 22.14 -6.10
CA GLN A 53 9.13 21.22 -5.41
C GLN A 53 8.53 19.80 -5.28
N ILE A 54 7.31 19.58 -5.76
CA ILE A 54 6.66 18.27 -5.77
C ILE A 54 7.16 17.48 -6.98
N ASP A 55 7.71 16.30 -6.74
CA ASP A 55 8.01 15.34 -7.80
C ASP A 55 6.68 14.71 -8.30
N PRO A 56 6.31 14.91 -9.58
CA PRO A 56 5.03 14.45 -10.12
C PRO A 56 4.93 12.93 -10.25
N THR A 57 6.01 12.19 -10.04
CA THR A 57 6.04 10.72 -10.14
C THR A 57 5.78 10.01 -8.82
N LEU A 58 5.82 10.73 -7.69
CA LEU A 58 5.63 10.15 -6.35
C LEU A 58 4.20 9.70 -6.09
N CYS A 59 3.21 10.36 -6.72
CA CYS A 59 1.80 10.19 -6.38
C CYS A 59 0.95 10.02 -7.63
N THR A 60 -0.09 9.19 -7.54
CA THR A 60 -1.06 9.06 -8.63
C THR A 60 -2.09 10.19 -8.59
N HIS A 61 -2.37 10.72 -7.40
CA HIS A 61 -3.27 11.85 -7.18
C HIS A 61 -2.69 12.82 -6.16
N LEU A 62 -2.84 14.11 -6.43
CA LEU A 62 -2.46 15.18 -5.51
C LEU A 62 -3.71 15.96 -5.08
N VAL A 63 -3.89 16.14 -3.78
CA VAL A 63 -4.97 16.94 -3.20
C VAL A 63 -4.38 18.26 -2.70
N TYR A 64 -4.84 19.36 -3.28
CA TYR A 64 -4.56 20.71 -2.79
C TYR A 64 -5.41 20.99 -1.54
N THR A 65 -4.78 21.21 -0.38
CA THR A 65 -5.51 21.43 0.88
C THR A 65 -5.14 22.72 1.60
N PHE A 66 -6.05 23.44 2.23
CA PHE A 66 -7.51 23.24 2.30
C PHE A 66 -8.24 24.33 1.54
N ALA A 67 -9.42 24.01 1.02
CA ALA A 67 -10.40 25.01 0.66
C ALA A 67 -11.06 25.58 1.94
N LYS A 68 -11.63 26.78 1.84
CA LYS A 68 -12.38 27.43 2.91
C LYS A 68 -13.74 27.87 2.36
N LEU A 69 -14.79 27.76 3.18
CA LEU A 69 -16.14 28.29 2.90
C LEU A 69 -16.27 29.73 3.43
#